data_AF-A0A1V5NMH0-F1
#
_entry.id   AF-A0A1V5NMH0-F1
#
_cell.length_a   1.000
_cell.length_b   1.000
_cell.length_c   1.000
_cell.angle_alpha   90.00
_cell.angle_beta   90.00
_cell.angle_gamma   90.00
#
_symmetry.space_group_name_H-M   'P 1'
#
loop_
_entity.id
_entity.type
_entity.pdbx_description
1 polymer ?
#
loop_
_entity_poly.entity_id
_entity_poly.type
_entity_poly.pdbx_seq_one_letter_code
_entity_poly.pdbx_strand_id
1 'polypeptide(L)'
;MVEGSQVDWAAHANDAASIIHEFLAFDEAVGKVMEFAKNDGNTAVLILPDHGNSGFSIGTSNCPGYDKLSLEQLFGAVSKIKLSANGIESVLVNTKPEEIKAVFKEYTGIDITGEELQTLLSSKNYKEGDYTKVGTSNNLAHNIVNILNSRNCFGFTTGGHTGEEVIMACYHPQGDLLKGHVMNRDVNNYMQEAAGLEVSLQELSDRLFVKHDQVFAGMNFTIDKKNPDFPLLRVKKGKNILEVKAFSSTKFKESKKPLKELVMAKNG
;
A
#
# COMPACT_ATOMS: atom_id res chain seq x y z
N MET A 1 2.06 13.67 2.41
CA MET A 1 1.20 12.52 2.11
C MET A 1 1.66 11.37 2.99
N VAL A 2 0.74 10.67 3.64
CA VAL A 2 0.98 9.49 4.47
C VAL A 2 0.08 8.39 3.93
N GLU A 3 0.63 7.20 3.70
CA GLU A 3 -0.06 6.08 3.06
C GLU A 3 -0.03 4.84 3.96
N GLY A 4 -1.20 4.25 4.20
CA GLY A 4 -1.35 2.93 4.83
C GLY A 4 -1.27 1.82 3.80
N SER A 5 -0.13 1.68 3.11
CA SER A 5 -0.02 0.89 1.87
C SER A 5 -0.31 -0.61 2.03
N GLN A 6 -0.13 -1.15 3.24
CA GLN A 6 -0.32 -2.58 3.48
C GLN A 6 -1.79 -3.02 3.58
N VAL A 7 -2.74 -2.07 3.72
CA VAL A 7 -4.18 -2.39 3.63
C VAL A 7 -4.48 -3.05 2.28
N ASP A 8 -3.93 -2.48 1.20
CA ASP A 8 -4.09 -2.99 -0.16
C ASP A 8 -3.47 -4.38 -0.35
N TRP A 9 -2.28 -4.59 0.20
CA TRP A 9 -1.57 -5.86 0.12
C TRP A 9 -2.30 -6.97 0.87
N ALA A 10 -2.83 -6.66 2.06
CA ALA A 10 -3.65 -7.56 2.84
C ALA A 10 -4.97 -7.88 2.12
N ALA A 11 -5.57 -6.89 1.45
CA ALA A 11 -6.77 -7.07 0.65
C ALA A 11 -6.52 -8.00 -0.54
N HIS A 12 -5.44 -7.80 -1.31
CA HIS A 12 -5.03 -8.72 -2.39
C HIS A 12 -4.87 -10.18 -1.93
N ALA A 13 -4.41 -10.38 -0.69
CA ALA A 13 -4.27 -11.70 -0.08
C ALA A 13 -5.59 -12.26 0.50
N ASN A 14 -6.66 -11.47 0.55
CA ASN A 14 -7.91 -11.75 1.25
C ASN A 14 -7.72 -12.06 2.75
N ASP A 15 -6.70 -11.46 3.37
CA ASP A 15 -6.40 -11.66 4.79
C ASP A 15 -7.19 -10.65 5.64
N ALA A 16 -8.41 -11.03 6.04
CA ALA A 16 -9.30 -10.19 6.83
C ALA A 16 -8.65 -9.68 8.14
N ALA A 17 -7.84 -10.51 8.79
CA ALA A 17 -7.16 -10.13 10.02
C ALA A 17 -6.14 -9.03 9.76
N SER A 18 -5.32 -9.18 8.73
CA SER A 18 -4.32 -8.19 8.35
C SER A 18 -4.96 -6.89 7.86
N ILE A 19 -6.03 -6.94 7.06
CA ILE A 19 -6.76 -5.74 6.62
C ILE A 19 -7.20 -4.90 7.83
N ILE A 20 -7.80 -5.55 8.82
CA ILE A 20 -8.29 -4.87 10.03
C ILE A 20 -7.12 -4.26 10.82
N HIS A 21 -6.02 -5.00 11.03
CA HIS A 21 -4.87 -4.49 11.76
C HIS A 21 -4.18 -3.32 11.04
N GLU A 22 -4.05 -3.38 9.71
CA GLU A 22 -3.47 -2.28 8.93
C GLU A 22 -4.38 -1.04 8.93
N PHE A 23 -5.70 -1.21 8.90
CA PHE A 23 -6.63 -0.09 9.11
C PHE A 23 -6.51 0.52 10.51
N LEU A 24 -6.35 -0.29 11.57
CA LEU A 24 -6.12 0.21 12.92
C LEU A 24 -4.79 0.98 13.02
N ALA A 25 -3.73 0.50 12.40
CA ALA A 25 -2.45 1.22 12.34
C ALA A 25 -2.58 2.55 11.57
N PHE A 26 -3.35 2.57 10.48
CA PHE A 26 -3.65 3.80 9.76
C PHE A 26 -4.52 4.77 10.59
N ASP A 27 -5.49 4.27 11.35
CA ASP A 27 -6.30 5.07 12.28
C ASP A 27 -5.46 5.74 13.38
N GLU A 28 -4.46 5.04 13.93
CA GLU A 28 -3.50 5.64 14.87
C GLU A 28 -2.73 6.82 14.24
N ALA A 29 -2.29 6.66 12.99
CA ALA A 29 -1.62 7.73 12.24
C ALA A 29 -2.56 8.92 11.96
N VAL A 30 -3.82 8.64 11.59
CA VAL A 30 -4.89 9.65 11.45
C VAL A 30 -5.08 10.40 12.75
N GLY A 31 -5.12 9.72 13.89
CA GLY A 31 -5.24 10.34 15.21
C GLY A 31 -4.14 11.38 15.46
N LYS A 32 -2.89 11.07 15.12
CA LYS A 32 -1.75 12.01 15.24
C LYS A 32 -1.87 13.20 14.31
N VAL A 33 -2.28 12.98 13.05
CA VAL A 33 -2.48 14.06 12.07
C VAL A 33 -3.62 14.99 12.52
N MET A 34 -4.71 14.43 13.04
CA MET A 34 -5.85 15.22 13.52
C MET A 34 -5.51 16.02 14.79
N GLU A 35 -4.72 15.47 15.69
CA GLU A 35 -4.20 16.22 16.86
C GLU A 35 -3.34 17.41 16.40
N PHE A 36 -2.41 17.19 15.47
CA PHE A 36 -1.59 18.25 14.89
C PHE A 36 -2.45 19.33 14.22
N ALA A 37 -3.37 18.93 13.33
CA ALA A 37 -4.15 19.87 12.54
C ALA A 37 -5.06 20.77 13.38
N LYS A 38 -5.66 20.21 14.44
CA LYS A 38 -6.49 20.97 15.39
C LYS A 38 -5.66 21.97 16.21
N ASN A 39 -4.43 21.60 16.58
CA ASN A 39 -3.55 22.49 17.35
C ASN A 39 -2.94 23.60 16.48
N ASP A 40 -2.64 23.30 15.22
CA ASP A 40 -2.05 24.25 14.27
C ASP A 40 -3.06 25.29 13.77
N GLY A 41 -4.32 24.89 13.56
CA GLY A 41 -5.39 25.79 13.12
C GLY A 41 -5.28 26.31 11.68
N ASN A 42 -4.24 25.92 10.94
CA ASN A 42 -4.02 26.28 9.53
C ASN A 42 -3.86 25.04 8.63
N THR A 43 -4.10 23.84 9.16
CA THR A 43 -3.89 22.57 8.46
C THR A 43 -5.22 21.92 8.08
N ALA A 44 -5.44 21.73 6.78
CA ALA A 44 -6.49 20.87 6.25
C ALA A 44 -6.04 19.40 6.21
N VAL A 45 -6.98 18.47 6.38
CA VAL A 45 -6.71 17.02 6.34
C VAL A 45 -7.76 16.34 5.46
N LEU A 46 -7.31 15.54 4.50
CA LEU A 46 -8.15 14.65 3.69
C LEU A 46 -7.73 13.20 3.95
N ILE A 47 -8.71 12.31 4.11
CA ILE A 47 -8.50 10.89 4.36
C ILE A 47 -9.43 10.14 3.42
N LEU A 48 -8.86 9.34 2.53
CA LEU A 48 -9.56 8.54 1.53
C LEU A 48 -8.63 7.43 1.04
N PRO A 49 -9.16 6.26 0.65
CA PRO A 49 -8.41 5.30 -0.13
C PRO A 49 -8.38 5.76 -1.60
N ASP A 50 -7.46 5.19 -2.36
CA ASP A 50 -7.32 5.42 -3.80
C ASP A 50 -8.29 4.56 -4.64
N HIS A 51 -8.67 3.38 -4.14
CA HIS A 51 -9.66 2.49 -4.75
C HIS A 51 -10.26 1.47 -3.76
N GLY A 52 -11.26 0.73 -4.22
CA GLY A 52 -11.74 -0.49 -3.57
C GLY A 52 -10.81 -1.69 -3.83
N ASN A 53 -10.83 -2.70 -2.96
CA ASN A 53 -10.08 -3.94 -3.16
C ASN A 53 -10.85 -5.16 -2.60
N SER A 54 -10.76 -6.28 -3.32
CA SER A 54 -11.31 -7.59 -3.01
C SER A 54 -12.82 -7.71 -2.82
N GLY A 55 -13.58 -6.62 -2.90
CA GLY A 55 -15.01 -6.59 -2.59
C GLY A 55 -15.29 -7.15 -1.20
N PHE A 56 -14.54 -6.65 -0.21
CA PHE A 56 -14.61 -7.10 1.18
C PHE A 56 -15.99 -6.85 1.78
N SER A 57 -16.58 -7.87 2.42
CA SER A 57 -17.91 -7.80 3.03
C SER A 57 -17.93 -8.33 4.45
N ILE A 58 -18.85 -7.80 5.26
CA ILE A 58 -19.27 -8.40 6.53
C ILE A 58 -20.59 -9.12 6.26
N GLY A 59 -20.55 -10.45 6.31
CA GLY A 59 -21.57 -11.34 5.76
C GLY A 59 -21.04 -12.09 4.54
N THR A 60 -21.25 -13.40 4.53
CA THR A 60 -20.81 -14.31 3.46
C THR A 60 -21.75 -15.52 3.41
N SER A 61 -21.80 -16.23 2.28
CA SER A 61 -22.60 -17.45 2.12
C SER A 61 -22.26 -18.54 3.15
N ASN A 62 -21.04 -18.53 3.66
CA ASN A 62 -20.56 -19.47 4.68
C ASN A 62 -20.97 -19.08 6.12
N CYS A 63 -21.58 -17.91 6.31
CA CYS A 63 -22.05 -17.41 7.60
C CYS A 63 -23.54 -17.01 7.50
N PRO A 64 -24.47 -17.99 7.42
CA PRO A 64 -25.89 -17.71 7.38
C PRO A 64 -26.37 -17.09 8.70
N GLY A 65 -27.30 -16.14 8.61
CA GLY A 65 -27.84 -15.43 9.78
C GLY A 65 -26.89 -14.40 10.40
N TYR A 66 -25.87 -13.95 9.64
CA TYR A 66 -24.90 -12.94 10.09
C TYR A 66 -25.56 -11.66 10.63
N ASP A 67 -26.76 -11.33 10.14
CA ASP A 67 -27.59 -10.18 10.55
C ASP A 67 -28.09 -10.27 12.01
N LYS A 68 -28.01 -11.45 12.62
CA LYS A 68 -28.48 -11.72 14.00
C LYS A 68 -27.34 -12.03 14.97
N LEU A 69 -26.11 -12.11 14.47
CA LEU A 69 -24.95 -12.42 15.29
C LEU A 69 -24.55 -11.21 16.13
N SER A 70 -24.14 -11.49 17.38
CA SER A 70 -23.49 -10.51 18.24
C SER A 70 -22.11 -10.10 17.70
N LEU A 71 -21.56 -8.99 18.20
CA LEU A 71 -20.20 -8.55 17.85
C LEU A 71 -19.15 -9.64 18.14
N GLU A 72 -19.24 -10.33 19.28
CA GLU A 72 -18.31 -11.41 19.61
C GLU A 72 -18.42 -12.57 18.61
N GLN A 73 -19.62 -12.88 18.11
CA GLN A 73 -19.79 -13.94 17.11
C GLN A 73 -19.29 -13.54 15.72
N LEU A 74 -19.38 -12.26 15.35
CA LEU A 74 -18.89 -11.76 14.06
C LEU A 74 -17.36 -11.54 14.06
N PHE A 75 -16.82 -11.00 15.15
CA PHE A 75 -15.45 -10.49 15.21
C PHE A 75 -14.53 -11.25 16.18
N GLY A 76 -15.06 -12.08 17.08
CA GLY A 76 -14.27 -12.73 18.14
C GLY A 76 -13.28 -13.78 17.64
N ALA A 77 -13.48 -14.34 16.44
CA ALA A 77 -12.50 -15.20 15.79
C ALA A 77 -11.32 -14.38 15.24
N VAL A 78 -11.61 -13.33 14.46
CA VAL A 78 -10.57 -12.49 13.86
C VAL A 78 -9.76 -11.72 14.90
N SER A 79 -10.38 -11.32 16.03
CA SER A 79 -9.71 -10.58 17.10
C SER A 79 -8.67 -11.41 17.87
N LYS A 80 -8.66 -12.74 17.71
CA LYS A 80 -7.69 -13.65 18.35
C LYS A 80 -6.46 -13.91 17.48
N ILE A 81 -6.50 -13.49 16.21
CA ILE A 81 -5.40 -13.68 15.26
C ILE A 81 -4.32 -12.65 15.57
N LYS A 82 -3.12 -13.13 15.92
CA LYS A 82 -2.00 -12.32 16.42
C LYS A 82 -0.98 -11.95 15.35
N LEU A 83 -1.02 -12.63 14.20
CA LEU A 83 -0.06 -12.47 13.10
C LEU A 83 -0.81 -12.48 11.78
N SER A 84 -0.27 -11.76 10.79
CA SER A 84 -0.70 -11.89 9.39
C SER A 84 -0.48 -13.32 8.88
N ALA A 85 -1.15 -13.69 7.79
CA ALA A 85 -0.92 -14.98 7.15
C ALA A 85 0.55 -15.21 6.77
N ASN A 86 1.25 -14.17 6.30
CA ASN A 86 2.69 -14.20 6.03
C ASN A 86 3.52 -14.36 7.32
N GLY A 87 3.09 -13.73 8.41
CA GLY A 87 3.70 -13.92 9.73
C GLY A 87 3.56 -15.35 10.22
N ILE A 88 2.36 -15.92 10.15
CA ILE A 88 2.09 -17.32 10.49
C ILE A 88 2.89 -18.25 9.59
N GLU A 89 2.91 -18.00 8.27
CA GLU A 89 3.71 -18.75 7.30
C GLU A 89 5.16 -18.83 7.76
N SER A 90 5.79 -17.69 8.06
CA SER A 90 7.20 -17.61 8.49
C SER A 90 7.54 -18.48 9.70
N VAL A 91 6.58 -18.65 10.62
CA VAL A 91 6.69 -19.54 11.78
C VAL A 91 6.52 -21.00 11.34
N LEU A 92 5.48 -21.31 10.57
CA LEU A 92 5.16 -22.67 10.17
C LEU A 92 6.20 -23.31 9.25
N VAL A 93 6.91 -22.54 8.41
CA VAL A 93 7.97 -23.09 7.53
C VAL A 93 9.05 -23.81 8.36
N ASN A 94 9.31 -23.33 9.58
CA ASN A 94 10.32 -23.87 10.48
C ASN A 94 9.75 -24.78 11.58
N THR A 95 8.43 -24.96 11.63
CA THR A 95 7.74 -25.77 12.65
C THR A 95 7.68 -27.25 12.24
N LYS A 96 7.90 -28.17 13.20
CA LYS A 96 7.79 -29.62 12.94
C LYS A 96 6.34 -30.02 12.69
N PRO A 97 6.06 -30.99 11.80
CA PRO A 97 4.69 -31.39 11.45
C PRO A 97 3.77 -31.67 12.65
N GLU A 98 4.29 -32.34 13.68
CA GLU A 98 3.58 -32.70 14.91
C GLU A 98 3.23 -31.50 15.80
N GLU A 99 3.93 -30.37 15.65
CA GLU A 99 3.75 -29.15 16.44
C GLU A 99 2.84 -28.13 15.74
N ILE A 100 2.62 -28.25 14.42
CA ILE A 100 1.88 -27.26 13.62
C ILE A 100 0.51 -26.94 14.21
N LYS A 101 -0.25 -27.93 14.68
CA LYS A 101 -1.59 -27.67 15.25
C LYS A 101 -1.53 -26.79 16.50
N ALA A 102 -0.59 -27.07 17.39
CA ALA A 102 -0.43 -26.32 18.63
C ALA A 102 0.02 -24.89 18.33
N VAL A 103 1.00 -24.73 17.44
CA VAL A 103 1.52 -23.42 17.02
C VAL A 103 0.46 -22.61 16.29
N PHE A 104 -0.29 -23.21 15.36
CA PHE A 104 -1.37 -22.52 14.65
C PHE A 104 -2.41 -21.99 15.64
N LYS A 105 -2.83 -22.81 16.60
CA LYS A 105 -3.78 -22.42 17.65
C LYS A 105 -3.24 -21.29 18.53
N GLU A 106 -1.95 -21.29 18.86
CA GLU A 106 -1.32 -20.25 19.67
C GLU A 106 -1.46 -18.85 19.05
N TYR A 107 -1.29 -18.76 17.73
CA TYR A 107 -1.33 -17.50 16.98
C TYR A 107 -2.71 -17.10 16.48
N THR A 108 -3.66 -18.03 16.38
CA THR A 108 -4.97 -17.79 15.75
C THR A 108 -6.16 -18.04 16.66
N GLY A 109 -5.99 -18.82 17.73
CA GLY A 109 -7.08 -19.37 18.52
C GLY A 109 -7.86 -20.49 17.82
N ILE A 110 -7.43 -20.95 16.65
CA ILE A 110 -8.14 -21.93 15.81
C ILE A 110 -7.55 -23.33 15.97
N ASP A 111 -8.41 -24.30 16.26
CA ASP A 111 -8.10 -25.72 16.15
C ASP A 111 -8.27 -26.19 14.70
N ILE A 112 -7.15 -26.52 14.05
CA ILE A 112 -7.15 -27.02 12.67
C ILE A 112 -7.42 -28.53 12.59
N THR A 113 -8.21 -28.94 11.60
CA THR A 113 -8.57 -30.33 11.34
C THR A 113 -7.37 -31.14 10.82
N GLY A 114 -7.55 -32.47 10.72
CA GLY A 114 -6.54 -33.33 10.08
C GLY A 114 -6.34 -32.98 8.60
N GLU A 115 -7.42 -32.66 7.90
CA GLU A 115 -7.40 -32.27 6.49
C GLU A 115 -6.72 -30.91 6.29
N GLU A 116 -7.09 -29.90 7.09
CA GLU A 116 -6.44 -28.58 7.08
C GLU A 116 -4.93 -28.70 7.36
N LEU A 117 -4.52 -29.56 8.29
CA LEU A 117 -3.10 -29.85 8.54
C LEU A 117 -2.40 -30.44 7.30
N GLN A 118 -3.02 -31.42 6.62
CA GLN A 118 -2.42 -32.00 5.41
C GLN A 118 -2.30 -30.98 4.29
N THR A 119 -3.29 -30.11 4.13
CA THR A 119 -3.24 -28.99 3.18
C THR A 119 -2.03 -28.09 3.45
N LEU A 120 -1.85 -27.64 4.71
CA LEU A 120 -0.70 -26.81 5.11
C LEU A 120 0.65 -27.51 4.89
N LEU A 121 0.74 -28.81 5.19
CA LEU A 121 1.96 -29.59 4.97
C LEU A 121 2.31 -29.72 3.48
N SER A 122 1.30 -29.88 2.62
CA SER A 122 1.50 -30.03 1.18
C SER A 122 1.97 -28.75 0.50
N SER A 123 1.58 -27.57 1.00
CA SER A 123 1.93 -26.27 0.42
C SER A 123 3.18 -25.61 1.00
N LYS A 124 3.78 -26.22 2.04
CA LYS A 124 4.90 -25.65 2.82
C LYS A 124 6.15 -25.26 2.01
N ASN A 125 6.39 -25.91 0.86
CA ASN A 125 7.57 -25.67 0.03
C ASN A 125 7.28 -24.90 -1.27
N TYR A 126 6.04 -24.48 -1.50
CA TYR A 126 5.67 -23.75 -2.70
C TYR A 126 5.78 -22.23 -2.45
N LYS A 127 6.46 -21.51 -3.34
CA LYS A 127 6.58 -20.05 -3.30
C LYS A 127 6.15 -19.44 -4.63
N GLU A 128 5.14 -18.57 -4.61
CA GLU A 128 4.75 -17.74 -5.74
C GLU A 128 5.67 -16.50 -5.78
N GLY A 129 6.19 -16.16 -6.96
CA GLY A 129 7.12 -15.04 -7.16
C GLY A 129 6.44 -13.72 -7.50
N ASP A 130 5.16 -13.78 -7.90
CA ASP A 130 4.35 -12.62 -8.26
C ASP A 130 3.38 -12.26 -7.13
N TYR A 131 3.62 -11.12 -6.45
CA TYR A 131 2.83 -10.67 -5.30
C TYR A 131 1.33 -10.51 -5.62
N THR A 132 0.98 -10.16 -6.86
CA THR A 132 -0.42 -10.01 -7.31
C THR A 132 -1.15 -11.36 -7.43
N LYS A 133 -0.40 -12.46 -7.52
CA LYS A 133 -0.93 -13.82 -7.62
C LYS A 133 -0.88 -14.59 -6.31
N VAL A 134 -0.20 -14.07 -5.29
CA VAL A 134 -0.09 -14.73 -3.98
C VAL A 134 -1.46 -15.09 -3.41
N GLY A 135 -2.46 -14.21 -3.56
CA GLY A 135 -3.84 -14.44 -3.11
C GLY A 135 -4.62 -15.51 -3.88
N THR A 136 -4.13 -15.95 -5.05
CA THR A 136 -4.82 -16.94 -5.92
C THR A 136 -4.02 -18.22 -6.16
N SER A 137 -2.70 -18.19 -5.95
CA SER A 137 -1.82 -19.36 -6.01
C SER A 137 -1.99 -20.22 -4.75
N ASN A 138 -1.97 -21.55 -4.90
CA ASN A 138 -2.14 -22.49 -3.79
C ASN A 138 -0.86 -22.63 -2.95
N ASN A 139 -0.40 -21.52 -2.37
CA ASN A 139 0.77 -21.43 -1.49
C ASN A 139 0.39 -21.58 -0.01
N LEU A 140 1.39 -21.64 0.88
CA LEU A 140 1.17 -21.80 2.32
C LEU A 140 0.39 -20.61 2.91
N ALA A 141 0.74 -19.37 2.59
CA ALA A 141 0.00 -18.19 3.03
C ALA A 141 -1.48 -18.21 2.59
N HIS A 142 -1.78 -18.58 1.35
CA HIS A 142 -3.14 -18.71 0.83
C HIS A 142 -3.95 -19.76 1.61
N ASN A 143 -3.36 -20.92 1.90
CA ASN A 143 -4.03 -21.96 2.69
C ASN A 143 -4.25 -21.55 4.15
N ILE A 144 -3.33 -20.77 4.73
CA ILE A 144 -3.54 -20.15 6.04
C ILE A 144 -4.74 -19.21 5.96
N VAL A 145 -4.78 -18.27 5.00
CA VAL A 145 -5.91 -17.34 4.83
C VAL A 145 -7.24 -18.07 4.69
N ASN A 146 -7.31 -19.14 3.88
CA ASN A 146 -8.53 -19.93 3.71
C ASN A 146 -9.02 -20.55 5.03
N ILE A 147 -8.11 -21.05 5.87
CA ILE A 147 -8.42 -21.57 7.20
C ILE A 147 -8.89 -20.46 8.16
N LEU A 148 -8.25 -19.29 8.11
CA LEU A 148 -8.66 -18.14 8.92
C LEU A 148 -10.08 -17.68 8.52
N ASN A 149 -10.31 -17.47 7.23
CA ASN A 149 -11.58 -16.99 6.70
C ASN A 149 -12.72 -18.01 6.89
N SER A 150 -12.43 -19.31 6.93
CA SER A 150 -13.45 -20.34 7.22
C SER A 150 -14.03 -20.25 8.64
N ARG A 151 -13.36 -19.54 9.56
CA ARG A 151 -13.85 -19.29 10.92
C ARG A 151 -14.51 -17.92 11.08
N ASN A 152 -14.60 -17.13 10.01
CA ASN A 152 -15.02 -15.73 10.08
C ASN A 152 -16.24 -15.49 9.17
N CYS A 153 -16.97 -14.40 9.41
CA CYS A 153 -18.10 -13.99 8.58
C CYS A 153 -17.72 -12.97 7.50
N PHE A 154 -16.45 -12.91 7.10
CA PHE A 154 -15.99 -11.99 6.06
C PHE A 154 -16.02 -12.65 4.68
N GLY A 155 -16.46 -11.88 3.67
CA GLY A 155 -16.50 -12.30 2.28
C GLY A 155 -15.55 -11.51 1.40
N PHE A 156 -15.18 -12.12 0.28
CA PHE A 156 -14.33 -11.54 -0.75
C PHE A 156 -14.84 -12.00 -2.13
N THR A 157 -14.77 -11.13 -3.13
CA THR A 157 -15.23 -11.40 -4.51
C THR A 157 -14.08 -11.58 -5.51
N THR A 158 -12.90 -11.05 -5.19
CA THR A 158 -11.69 -11.11 -6.01
C THR A 158 -10.45 -11.00 -5.10
N GLY A 159 -9.25 -11.15 -5.64
CA GLY A 159 -7.99 -10.80 -4.97
C GLY A 159 -7.33 -9.59 -5.64
N GLY A 160 -8.14 -8.67 -6.16
CA GLY A 160 -7.73 -7.52 -6.96
C GLY A 160 -8.63 -6.32 -6.71
N HIS A 161 -8.40 -5.22 -7.42
CA HIS A 161 -9.13 -3.98 -7.18
C HIS A 161 -10.59 -4.09 -7.60
N THR A 162 -11.43 -3.29 -6.95
CA THR A 162 -12.87 -3.17 -7.22
C THR A 162 -13.26 -1.71 -7.45
N GLY A 163 -14.34 -1.50 -8.19
CA GLY A 163 -14.72 -0.18 -8.75
C GLY A 163 -15.80 0.57 -7.97
N GLU A 164 -16.06 0.19 -6.73
CA GLU A 164 -17.00 0.89 -5.85
C GLU A 164 -16.52 2.30 -5.51
N GLU A 165 -17.49 3.16 -5.16
CA GLU A 165 -17.20 4.45 -4.56
C GLU A 165 -16.52 4.26 -3.21
N VAL A 166 -15.53 5.12 -2.93
CA VAL A 166 -14.79 5.08 -1.68
C VAL A 166 -15.19 6.21 -0.75
N ILE A 167 -15.02 5.98 0.56
CA ILE A 167 -15.27 7.02 1.56
C ILE A 167 -14.18 8.08 1.54
N MET A 168 -14.58 9.34 1.72
CA MET A 168 -13.66 10.45 1.96
C MET A 168 -14.09 11.19 3.23
N ALA A 169 -13.15 11.41 4.14
CA ALA A 169 -13.28 12.31 5.26
C ALA A 169 -12.43 13.56 5.02
N CYS A 170 -12.97 14.73 5.38
CA CYS A 170 -12.32 16.03 5.20
C CYS A 170 -12.43 16.85 6.49
N TYR A 171 -11.31 17.44 6.90
CA TYR A 171 -11.22 18.45 7.95
C TYR A 171 -10.56 19.70 7.37
N HIS A 172 -11.16 20.86 7.64
CA HIS A 172 -10.59 22.15 7.30
C HIS A 172 -10.82 23.11 8.47
N PRO A 173 -9.79 23.84 8.95
CA PRO A 173 -9.92 24.67 10.16
C PRO A 173 -10.92 25.81 10.00
N GLN A 174 -11.14 26.30 8.77
CA GLN A 174 -12.13 27.34 8.46
C GLN A 174 -13.48 26.80 7.96
N GLY A 175 -13.67 25.47 7.95
CA GLY A 175 -14.94 24.85 7.53
C GLY A 175 -15.18 24.78 6.02
N ASP A 176 -14.16 25.07 5.20
CA ASP A 176 -14.18 24.88 3.76
C ASP A 176 -13.99 23.39 3.40
N LEU A 177 -15.08 22.63 3.54
CA LEU A 177 -15.07 21.17 3.44
C LEU A 177 -15.42 20.70 2.03
N LEU A 178 -14.57 19.83 1.47
CA LEU A 178 -14.91 19.03 0.30
C LEU A 178 -15.90 17.92 0.70
N LYS A 179 -17.10 17.90 0.11
CA LYS A 179 -18.20 17.00 0.50
C LYS A 179 -19.12 16.65 -0.67
N GLY A 180 -19.87 15.56 -0.52
CA GLY A 180 -20.81 15.06 -1.53
C GLY A 180 -20.18 13.95 -2.37
N HIS A 181 -20.70 13.75 -3.58
CA HIS A 181 -20.11 12.84 -4.56
C HIS A 181 -19.02 13.59 -5.33
N VAL A 182 -17.77 13.20 -5.10
CA VAL A 182 -16.57 13.94 -5.49
C VAL A 182 -15.70 13.05 -6.36
N MET A 183 -15.25 13.55 -7.50
CA MET A 183 -14.32 12.80 -8.36
C MET A 183 -12.91 12.91 -7.79
N ASN A 184 -12.06 11.91 -8.05
CA ASN A 184 -10.65 11.96 -7.63
C ASN A 184 -9.89 13.20 -8.15
N ARG A 185 -10.28 13.75 -9.30
CA ARG A 185 -9.74 15.00 -9.85
C ARG A 185 -10.12 16.23 -9.02
N ASP A 186 -11.31 16.22 -8.44
CA ASP A 186 -11.81 17.32 -7.60
C ASP A 186 -11.05 17.38 -6.27
N VAL A 187 -10.62 16.22 -5.74
CA VAL A 187 -9.72 16.16 -4.57
C VAL A 187 -8.40 16.87 -4.86
N ASN A 188 -7.82 16.63 -6.05
CA ASN A 188 -6.60 17.30 -6.45
C ASN A 188 -6.78 18.82 -6.58
N ASN A 189 -7.89 19.27 -7.18
CA ASN A 189 -8.20 20.70 -7.30
C ASN A 189 -8.34 21.36 -5.91
N TYR A 190 -9.10 20.74 -5.01
CA TYR A 190 -9.26 21.21 -3.63
C TYR A 190 -7.92 21.31 -2.90
N MET A 191 -7.04 20.30 -3.02
CA MET A 191 -5.72 20.34 -2.40
C MET A 191 -4.84 21.47 -2.95
N GLN A 192 -4.95 21.80 -4.24
CA GLN A 192 -4.21 22.91 -4.83
C GLN A 192 -4.68 24.25 -4.26
N GLU A 193 -6.00 24.45 -4.18
CA GLU A 193 -6.61 25.65 -3.61
C GLU A 193 -6.26 25.81 -2.13
N ALA A 194 -6.43 24.74 -1.33
CA ALA A 194 -6.09 24.74 0.10
C ALA A 194 -4.59 24.98 0.37
N ALA A 195 -3.71 24.57 -0.55
CA ALA A 195 -2.28 24.84 -0.48
C ALA A 195 -1.90 26.25 -0.97
N GLY A 196 -2.86 27.05 -1.45
CA GLY A 196 -2.62 28.38 -1.99
C GLY A 196 -1.83 28.37 -3.31
N LEU A 197 -1.92 27.30 -4.10
CA LEU A 197 -1.27 27.25 -5.40
C LEU A 197 -2.02 28.12 -6.41
N GLU A 198 -1.34 29.16 -6.91
CA GLU A 198 -1.90 30.08 -7.91
C GLU A 198 -1.97 29.49 -9.33
N VAL A 199 -1.23 28.39 -9.57
CA VAL A 199 -1.12 27.73 -10.87
C VAL A 199 -1.30 26.22 -10.69
N SER A 200 -1.71 25.56 -11.76
CA SER A 200 -1.90 24.10 -11.71
C SER A 200 -0.61 23.35 -11.37
N LEU A 201 -0.71 22.18 -10.74
CA LEU A 201 0.45 21.29 -10.54
C LEU A 201 1.14 20.93 -11.85
N GLN A 202 0.41 20.86 -12.96
CA GLN A 202 0.99 20.62 -14.29
C GLN A 202 1.84 21.80 -14.72
N GLU A 203 1.34 23.02 -14.61
CA GLU A 203 2.10 24.24 -14.91
C GLU A 203 3.30 24.39 -13.98
N LEU A 204 3.12 24.14 -12.67
CA LEU A 204 4.20 24.15 -11.71
C LEU A 204 5.27 23.11 -12.09
N SER A 205 4.87 21.93 -12.54
CA SER A 205 5.79 20.90 -13.03
C SER A 205 6.51 21.36 -14.29
N ASP A 206 5.85 22.01 -15.24
CA ASP A 206 6.49 22.48 -16.46
C ASP A 206 7.42 23.69 -16.21
N ARG A 207 7.19 24.45 -15.13
CA ARG A 207 8.08 25.51 -14.66
C ARG A 207 9.28 24.97 -13.88
N LEU A 208 9.05 23.99 -13.01
CA LEU A 208 10.07 23.41 -12.13
C LEU A 208 10.86 22.29 -12.78
N PHE A 209 10.41 21.71 -13.88
CA PHE A 209 11.14 20.66 -14.57
C PHE A 209 11.44 21.09 -16.00
N VAL A 210 12.71 20.99 -16.36
CA VAL A 210 13.20 21.32 -17.71
C VAL A 210 13.76 20.06 -18.35
N LYS A 211 13.52 19.89 -19.65
CA LYS A 211 14.04 18.72 -20.36
C LYS A 211 15.57 18.77 -20.42
N HIS A 212 16.22 17.62 -20.23
CA HIS A 212 17.68 17.55 -20.17
C HIS A 212 18.35 18.02 -21.47
N ASP A 213 17.74 17.80 -22.63
CA ASP A 213 18.21 18.26 -23.93
C ASP A 213 18.21 19.79 -24.06
N GLN A 214 17.27 20.46 -23.40
CA GLN A 214 17.23 21.92 -23.29
C GLN A 214 18.29 22.43 -22.32
N VAL A 215 18.45 21.79 -21.15
CA VAL A 215 19.47 22.17 -20.16
C VAL A 215 20.88 22.05 -20.72
N PHE A 216 21.14 20.98 -21.46
CA PHE A 216 22.47 20.64 -21.99
C PHE A 216 22.57 20.88 -23.50
N ALA A 217 21.79 21.84 -24.02
CA ALA A 217 21.82 22.22 -25.42
C ALA A 217 23.27 22.51 -25.88
N GLY A 218 23.68 21.91 -27.00
CA GLY A 218 25.03 22.05 -27.55
C GLY A 218 26.12 21.23 -26.83
N MET A 219 25.76 20.42 -25.82
CA MET A 219 26.67 19.47 -25.19
C MET A 219 26.39 18.04 -25.68
N ASN A 220 27.41 17.18 -25.62
CA ASN A 220 27.23 15.76 -25.88
C ASN A 220 26.72 15.07 -24.63
N PHE A 221 25.57 14.39 -24.73
CA PHE A 221 25.01 13.59 -23.64
C PHE A 221 24.54 12.22 -24.13
N THR A 222 24.49 11.25 -23.21
CA THR A 222 23.96 9.91 -23.43
C THR A 222 23.10 9.47 -22.26
N ILE A 223 22.11 8.61 -22.51
CA ILE A 223 21.29 7.99 -21.46
C ILE A 223 21.66 6.51 -21.38
N ASP A 224 22.24 6.10 -20.26
CA ASP A 224 22.54 4.71 -19.95
C ASP A 224 21.30 4.06 -19.33
N LYS A 225 20.71 3.09 -20.05
CA LYS A 225 19.49 2.37 -19.66
C LYS A 225 19.76 0.95 -19.14
N LYS A 226 21.00 0.63 -18.73
CA LYS A 226 21.34 -0.69 -18.16
C LYS A 226 20.46 -1.07 -16.97
N ASN A 227 20.08 -0.08 -16.16
CA ASN A 227 18.99 -0.20 -15.21
C ASN A 227 17.80 0.61 -15.76
N PRO A 228 16.75 -0.03 -16.29
CA PRO A 228 15.61 0.67 -16.90
C PRO A 228 14.78 1.45 -15.87
N ASP A 229 14.78 1.03 -14.60
CA ASP A 229 14.08 1.71 -13.51
C ASP A 229 14.82 2.98 -13.08
N PHE A 230 16.14 3.01 -13.28
CA PHE A 230 17.00 4.13 -12.89
C PHE A 230 17.99 4.49 -14.00
N PRO A 231 17.51 5.04 -15.13
CA PRO A 231 18.39 5.47 -16.20
C PRO A 231 19.36 6.55 -15.71
N LEU A 232 20.57 6.56 -16.26
CA LEU A 232 21.64 7.49 -15.91
C LEU A 232 21.96 8.40 -17.08
N LEU A 233 21.71 9.70 -16.93
CA LEU A 233 22.13 10.72 -17.89
C LEU A 233 23.61 11.04 -17.67
N ARG A 234 24.42 10.90 -18.71
CA ARG A 234 25.82 11.32 -18.75
C ARG A 234 25.97 12.52 -19.69
N VAL A 235 26.53 13.62 -19.20
CA VAL A 235 26.80 14.83 -19.99
C VAL A 235 28.30 15.10 -20.01
N LYS A 236 28.87 15.33 -21.19
CA LYS A 236 30.31 15.56 -21.38
C LYS A 236 30.59 16.97 -21.90
N LYS A 237 31.48 17.69 -21.22
CA LYS A 237 32.03 18.98 -21.66
C LYS A 237 33.56 18.96 -21.54
N GLY A 238 34.24 18.73 -22.67
CA GLY A 238 35.68 18.49 -22.70
C GLY A 238 36.07 17.21 -21.95
N LYS A 239 36.92 17.34 -20.92
CA LYS A 239 37.30 16.23 -20.04
C LYS A 239 36.32 16.00 -18.87
N ASN A 240 35.43 16.95 -18.60
CA ASN A 240 34.48 16.83 -17.48
C ASN A 240 33.28 15.96 -17.88
N ILE A 241 32.87 15.08 -16.98
CA ILE A 241 31.66 14.27 -17.09
C ILE A 241 30.77 14.54 -15.87
N LEU A 242 29.50 14.85 -16.16
CA LEU A 242 28.43 14.96 -15.17
C LEU A 242 27.54 13.72 -15.29
N GLU A 243 27.23 13.09 -14.17
CA GLU A 243 26.28 11.98 -14.10
C GLU A 243 25.06 12.39 -13.26
N VAL A 244 23.86 12.22 -13.83
CA VAL A 244 22.58 12.52 -13.19
C VAL A 244 21.73 11.26 -13.21
N LYS A 245 21.41 10.74 -12.03
CA LYS A 245 20.54 9.56 -11.88
C LYS A 245 19.07 10.00 -12.00
N ALA A 246 18.24 9.23 -12.69
CA ALA A 246 16.80 9.45 -12.69
C ALA A 246 16.23 9.44 -11.26
N PHE A 247 15.18 10.24 -11.05
CA PHE A 247 14.47 10.38 -9.76
C PHE A 247 15.37 10.77 -8.58
N SER A 248 16.50 11.41 -8.85
CA SER A 248 17.47 11.85 -7.85
C SER A 248 17.66 13.37 -7.92
N SER A 249 17.68 14.01 -6.76
CA SER A 249 18.10 15.41 -6.58
C SER A 249 19.62 15.56 -6.40
N THR A 250 20.38 14.48 -6.59
CA THR A 250 21.85 14.45 -6.44
C THR A 250 22.55 14.16 -7.77
N LYS A 251 23.61 14.92 -8.06
CA LYS A 251 24.47 14.74 -9.25
C LYS A 251 25.92 14.48 -8.83
N PHE A 252 26.66 13.72 -9.64
CA PHE A 252 28.05 13.37 -9.36
C PHE A 252 28.98 13.97 -10.41
N LYS A 253 30.07 14.61 -9.97
CA LYS A 253 31.20 14.96 -10.84
C LYS A 253 32.27 13.89 -10.69
N GLU A 254 32.64 13.26 -11.81
CA GLU A 254 33.72 12.25 -11.87
C GLU A 254 33.61 11.17 -10.77
N SER A 255 32.38 10.74 -10.47
CA SER A 255 32.06 9.69 -9.48
C SER A 255 32.63 9.92 -8.06
N LYS A 256 33.05 11.14 -7.69
CA LYS A 256 33.83 11.35 -6.45
C LYS A 256 33.25 12.31 -5.41
N LYS A 257 32.31 13.20 -5.72
CA LYS A 257 31.52 13.97 -4.71
C LYS A 257 30.14 14.41 -5.24
N PRO A 258 29.08 14.42 -4.38
CA PRO A 258 27.79 14.98 -4.74
C PRO A 258 27.89 16.50 -4.87
N LEU A 259 27.44 17.05 -5.99
CA LEU A 259 27.20 18.48 -6.14
C LEU A 259 25.73 18.72 -5.78
N LYS A 260 25.47 19.47 -4.71
CA LYS A 260 24.09 19.85 -4.34
C LYS A 260 23.61 20.94 -5.30
N GLU A 261 22.31 20.91 -5.60
CA GLU A 261 21.55 21.79 -6.51
C GLU A 261 21.48 21.32 -7.98
N LEU A 262 20.36 20.66 -8.31
CA LEU A 262 19.74 20.78 -9.62
C LEU A 262 18.21 20.72 -9.48
N VAL A 263 17.57 21.58 -10.26
CA VAL A 263 16.15 21.56 -10.62
C VAL A 263 15.92 20.34 -11.54
N MET A 264 14.92 19.52 -11.20
CA MET A 264 14.73 18.15 -11.69
C MET A 264 14.47 18.11 -13.21
N ALA A 265 14.99 17.09 -13.91
CA ALA A 265 14.70 16.87 -15.32
C ALA A 265 13.48 15.97 -15.49
N LYS A 266 12.50 16.39 -16.30
CA LYS A 266 11.32 15.57 -16.67
C LYS A 266 11.77 14.47 -17.64
N ASN A 267 11.32 13.23 -17.42
CA ASN A 267 11.37 12.22 -18.48
C ASN A 267 10.42 12.67 -19.60
N GLY A 268 10.95 12.74 -20.82
CA GLY A 268 10.15 12.93 -22.03
C GLY A 268 9.53 11.63 -22.51
#